data_AF-A0A437Q139-F1
#
_entry.id   AF-A0A437Q139-F1
#
_cell.length_a   1.000
_cell.length_b   1.000
_cell.length_c   1.000
_cell.angle_alpha   90.00
_cell.angle_beta   90.00
_cell.angle_gamma   90.00
#
_symmetry.space_group_name_H-M   'P 1'
#
loop_
_entity.id
_entity.type
_entity.pdbx_description
1 polymer ?
#
loop_
_entity_poly.entity_id
_entity_poly.type
_entity_poly.pdbx_seq_one_letter_code
_entity_poly.pdbx_strand_id
1 'polypeptide(L)'
;QQKDALNGLHANTQIPKVIGFARIASIAGDSSWTNAANFFWNTVTQHRTISIGGNSVREHFNPATDFSSMIETKEGPETCNSYNMLKLSKQLFLAHPSATYMDYYERTLYNHILSSQHPDGGFVYFTPVRPRHYRVYSQPQMGMWCCVGTGLENHGKYGELI
;
A
#
# COMPACT_ATOMS: atom_id res chain seq x y z
N GLN A 1 -23.49 -2.78 -7.12
CA GLN A 1 -23.50 -2.17 -5.76
C GLN A 1 -22.06 -1.98 -5.32
N GLN A 2 -21.75 -0.84 -4.70
CA GLN A 2 -20.45 -0.59 -4.09
C GLN A 2 -20.47 -1.14 -2.65
N LYS A 3 -19.64 -2.14 -2.35
CA LYS A 3 -19.60 -2.81 -1.05
C LYS A 3 -18.16 -3.08 -0.64
N ASP A 4 -17.78 -2.54 0.51
CA ASP A 4 -16.54 -2.93 1.18
C ASP A 4 -16.77 -4.25 1.95
N ALA A 5 -16.04 -5.29 1.56
CA ALA A 5 -16.02 -6.59 2.22
C ALA A 5 -14.58 -7.02 2.56
N LEU A 6 -13.71 -6.05 2.88
CA LEU A 6 -12.28 -6.27 3.04
C LEU A 6 -11.87 -6.76 4.43
N ASN A 7 -12.73 -6.62 5.45
CA ASN A 7 -12.40 -7.01 6.83
C ASN A 7 -11.87 -8.44 6.91
N GLY A 8 -10.70 -8.60 7.53
CA GLY A 8 -10.05 -9.90 7.74
C GLY A 8 -9.39 -10.49 6.51
N LEU A 9 -9.45 -9.84 5.33
CA LEU A 9 -8.73 -10.31 4.15
C LEU A 9 -7.26 -9.88 4.21
N HIS A 10 -6.37 -10.77 3.75
CA HIS A 10 -4.95 -10.45 3.55
C HIS A 10 -4.82 -9.33 2.50
N ALA A 11 -4.30 -8.18 2.90
CA ALA A 11 -4.37 -6.94 2.14
C ALA A 11 -3.55 -7.00 0.85
N ASN A 12 -2.28 -7.40 0.94
CA ASN A 12 -1.39 -7.51 -0.21
C ASN A 12 -1.85 -8.55 -1.24
N THR A 13 -2.74 -9.46 -0.86
CA THR A 13 -3.34 -10.44 -1.79
C THR A 13 -4.43 -9.79 -2.65
N GLN A 14 -5.11 -8.76 -2.13
CA GLN A 14 -6.23 -8.13 -2.84
C GLN A 14 -5.75 -7.00 -3.75
N ILE A 15 -4.82 -6.16 -3.29
CA ILE A 15 -4.41 -4.95 -4.03
C ILE A 15 -3.90 -5.28 -5.45
N PRO A 16 -3.04 -6.30 -5.68
CA PRO A 16 -2.61 -6.68 -7.03
C PRO A 16 -3.74 -7.15 -7.94
N LYS A 17 -4.78 -7.81 -7.42
CA LYS A 17 -5.96 -8.18 -8.21
C LYS A 17 -6.67 -6.93 -8.74
N VAL A 18 -6.78 -5.89 -7.90
CA VAL A 18 -7.39 -4.62 -8.26
C VAL A 18 -6.54 -3.81 -9.23
N ILE A 19 -5.21 -3.86 -9.12
CA ILE A 19 -4.30 -3.36 -10.16
C ILE A 19 -4.60 -4.06 -11.49
N GLY A 20 -4.84 -5.38 -11.45
CA GLY A 20 -5.27 -6.16 -12.62
C GLY A 20 -6.58 -5.62 -13.23
N PHE A 21 -7.57 -5.28 -12.40
CA PHE A 21 -8.82 -4.67 -12.86
C PHE A 21 -8.58 -3.34 -13.57
N ALA A 22 -7.81 -2.43 -12.96
CA ALA A 22 -7.44 -1.16 -13.57
C ALA A 22 -6.70 -1.35 -14.90
N ARG A 23 -5.81 -2.34 -14.97
CA ARG A 23 -5.08 -2.67 -16.21
C ARG A 23 -6.02 -3.18 -17.30
N ILE A 24 -6.91 -4.12 -16.99
CA ILE A 24 -7.90 -4.65 -17.95
C ILE A 24 -8.79 -3.50 -18.46
N ALA A 25 -9.28 -2.66 -17.55
CA ALA A 25 -10.09 -1.50 -17.90
C ALA A 25 -9.36 -0.55 -18.86
N SER A 26 -8.06 -0.29 -18.64
CA SER A 26 -7.26 0.58 -19.51
C SER A 26 -7.10 0.06 -20.95
N ILE A 27 -7.18 -1.26 -21.14
CA ILE A 27 -7.02 -1.90 -22.47
C ILE A 27 -8.39 -2.08 -23.14
N ALA A 28 -9.39 -2.53 -22.38
CA ALA A 28 -10.71 -2.90 -22.92
C ALA A 28 -11.73 -1.75 -22.92
N GLY A 29 -11.46 -0.64 -22.22
CA GLY A 29 -12.41 0.46 -22.05
C GLY A 29 -13.61 0.13 -21.16
N ASP A 30 -13.50 -0.89 -20.30
CA ASP A 30 -14.60 -1.35 -19.45
C ASP A 30 -14.74 -0.49 -18.19
N SER A 31 -15.79 0.33 -18.17
CA SER A 31 -16.09 1.24 -17.06
C SER A 31 -16.42 0.52 -15.74
N SER A 32 -16.89 -0.73 -15.79
CA SER A 32 -17.19 -1.49 -14.58
C SER A 32 -15.91 -1.81 -13.78
N TRP A 33 -14.85 -2.20 -14.47
CA TRP A 33 -13.54 -2.46 -13.87
C TRP A 33 -12.85 -1.18 -13.39
N THR A 34 -12.97 -0.08 -14.14
CA THR A 34 -12.52 1.25 -13.68
C THR A 34 -13.21 1.65 -12.39
N ASN A 35 -14.54 1.51 -12.32
CA ASN A 35 -15.33 1.87 -11.15
C ASN A 35 -15.01 0.99 -9.94
N ALA A 36 -14.77 -0.31 -10.16
CA ALA A 36 -14.35 -1.22 -9.10
C ALA A 36 -12.98 -0.84 -8.52
N ALA A 37 -12.01 -0.53 -9.38
CA ALA A 37 -10.68 -0.11 -8.96
C ALA A 37 -10.70 1.22 -8.20
N ASN A 38 -11.44 2.21 -8.70
CA ASN A 38 -11.65 3.49 -8.03
C ASN A 38 -12.35 3.35 -6.68
N PHE A 39 -13.40 2.53 -6.60
CA PHE A 39 -14.10 2.28 -5.34
C PHE A 39 -13.18 1.64 -4.29
N PHE A 40 -12.40 0.63 -4.70
CA PHE A 40 -11.41 -0.01 -3.81
C PHE A 40 -10.37 1.00 -3.32
N TRP A 41 -9.80 1.79 -4.23
CA TRP A 41 -8.80 2.79 -3.88
C TRP A 41 -9.34 3.83 -2.89
N ASN A 42 -10.52 4.39 -3.16
CA ASN A 42 -11.17 5.34 -2.25
C ASN A 42 -11.43 4.71 -0.87
N THR A 43 -11.97 3.50 -0.84
CA THR A 43 -12.26 2.78 0.41
C THR A 43 -11.00 2.57 1.24
N VAL A 44 -9.92 2.08 0.63
CA VAL A 44 -8.67 1.78 1.35
C VAL A 44 -7.98 3.07 1.82
N THR A 45 -7.90 4.09 0.98
CA THR A 45 -7.20 5.34 1.31
C THR A 45 -7.94 6.20 2.33
N GLN A 46 -9.27 6.21 2.30
CA GLN A 46 -10.08 7.06 3.18
C GLN A 46 -10.43 6.40 4.52
N HIS A 47 -10.55 5.07 4.57
CA HIS A 47 -11.09 4.38 5.76
C HIS A 47 -10.14 3.36 6.39
N ARG A 48 -9.06 2.97 5.70
CA ARG A 48 -8.21 1.84 6.14
C ARG A 48 -6.73 2.18 6.18
N THR A 49 -6.38 3.44 5.93
CA THR A 49 -5.00 3.91 5.83
C THR A 49 -4.69 4.88 6.96
N ILE A 50 -3.50 4.75 7.56
CA ILE A 50 -3.02 5.65 8.61
C ILE A 50 -2.13 6.77 8.04
N SER A 51 -1.66 7.68 8.91
CA SER A 51 -0.96 8.92 8.53
C SER A 51 0.23 8.74 7.59
N ILE A 52 0.99 7.63 7.70
CA ILE A 52 2.13 7.35 6.82
C ILE A 52 1.73 6.86 5.42
N GLY A 53 0.43 6.64 5.16
CA GLY A 53 -0.07 6.13 3.88
C GLY A 53 -0.20 4.60 3.76
N GLY A 54 0.28 3.88 4.78
CA GLY A 54 0.18 2.43 4.89
C GLY A 54 -1.12 1.92 5.52
N ASN A 55 -1.42 0.65 5.29
CA ASN A 55 -2.60 -0.05 5.80
C ASN A 55 -2.28 -1.48 6.25
N SER A 56 -3.27 -2.13 6.86
CA SER A 56 -3.24 -3.47 7.44
C SER A 56 -2.52 -3.61 8.78
N VAL A 57 -2.89 -4.64 9.52
CA VAL A 57 -2.28 -5.10 10.75
C VAL A 57 -2.04 -6.59 10.61
N ARG A 58 -0.82 -7.07 10.87
CA ARG A 58 -0.45 -8.47 10.63
C ARG A 58 -0.86 -8.90 9.21
N GLU A 59 -0.63 -8.03 8.22
CA GLU A 59 -0.94 -8.24 6.80
C GLU A 59 -2.43 -8.25 6.42
N HIS A 60 -3.35 -8.14 7.39
CA HIS A 60 -4.79 -8.22 7.15
C HIS A 60 -5.46 -6.87 7.35
N PHE A 61 -6.50 -6.59 6.56
CA PHE A 61 -7.35 -5.43 6.81
C PHE A 61 -8.11 -5.60 8.13
N ASN A 62 -7.77 -4.80 9.14
CA ASN A 62 -8.57 -4.63 10.35
C ASN A 62 -9.94 -4.00 9.99
N PRO A 63 -10.95 -4.09 10.86
CA PRO A 63 -12.20 -3.36 10.67
C PRO A 63 -11.93 -1.85 10.50
N ALA A 64 -12.57 -1.21 9.51
CA ALA A 64 -12.39 0.22 9.25
C ALA A 64 -12.83 1.12 10.42
N THR A 65 -13.60 0.57 11.36
CA THR A 65 -14.10 1.26 12.56
C THR A 65 -13.28 0.95 13.81
N ASP A 66 -12.25 0.11 13.72
CA ASP A 66 -11.46 -0.33 14.88
C ASP A 66 -9.96 -0.45 14.54
N PHE A 67 -9.18 0.51 15.03
CA PHE A 67 -7.73 0.59 14.89
C PHE A 67 -6.99 0.24 16.18
N SER A 68 -7.65 -0.31 17.21
CA SER A 68 -7.00 -0.72 18.47
C SER A 68 -5.78 -1.61 18.19
N SER A 69 -5.96 -2.65 17.37
CA SER A 69 -4.90 -3.56 16.98
C SER A 69 -3.71 -2.86 16.30
N MET A 70 -3.95 -1.82 15.50
CA MET A 70 -2.90 -1.05 14.81
C MET A 70 -1.93 -0.37 15.80
N ILE A 71 -2.45 0.09 16.94
CA ILE A 71 -1.68 0.77 17.98
C ILE A 71 -1.07 -0.22 18.97
N GLU A 72 -1.71 -1.38 19.17
CA GLU A 72 -1.28 -2.36 20.17
C GLU A 72 -0.26 -3.38 19.65
N THR A 73 -0.20 -3.65 18.35
CA THR A 73 0.67 -4.68 17.78
C THR A 73 2.03 -4.13 17.32
N LYS A 74 3.02 -5.03 17.25
CA LYS A 74 4.31 -4.75 16.59
C LYS A 74 4.23 -4.85 15.06
N GLU A 75 3.23 -5.55 14.53
CA GLU A 75 3.06 -5.84 13.10
C GLU A 75 2.09 -4.82 12.47
N GLY A 76 2.54 -3.57 12.38
CA GLY A 76 1.81 -2.46 11.73
C GLY A 76 1.73 -2.61 10.21
N PRO A 77 1.58 -1.51 9.46
CA PRO A 77 1.46 -1.60 8.01
C PRO A 77 2.62 -2.32 7.33
N GLU A 78 2.29 -3.18 6.37
CA GLU A 78 3.24 -3.88 5.50
C GLU A 78 3.68 -2.97 4.35
N THR A 79 4.97 -2.99 4.02
CA THR A 79 5.55 -2.19 2.93
C THR A 79 4.96 -2.54 1.55
N CYS A 80 4.72 -3.83 1.26
CA CYS A 80 4.14 -4.27 -0.02
C CYS A 80 2.77 -3.64 -0.31
N ASN A 81 1.95 -3.45 0.73
CA ASN A 81 0.62 -2.85 0.56
C ASN A 81 0.76 -1.43 0.01
N SER A 82 1.69 -0.66 0.58
CA SER A 82 1.91 0.73 0.20
C SER A 82 2.47 0.82 -1.21
N TYR A 83 3.41 -0.05 -1.54
CA TYR A 83 3.93 -0.18 -2.90
C TYR A 83 2.83 -0.45 -3.94
N ASN A 84 1.99 -1.45 -3.68
CA ASN A 84 0.91 -1.81 -4.59
C ASN A 84 -0.20 -0.75 -4.62
N MET A 85 -0.46 -0.05 -3.51
CA MET A 85 -1.37 1.09 -3.51
C MET A 85 -0.81 2.25 -4.35
N LEU A 86 0.49 2.54 -4.30
CA LEU A 86 1.12 3.54 -5.18
C LEU A 86 1.03 3.16 -6.66
N LYS A 87 1.26 1.87 -6.99
CA LYS A 87 1.05 1.35 -8.35
C LYS A 87 -0.39 1.57 -8.82
N LEU A 88 -1.38 1.28 -7.97
CA LEU A 88 -2.79 1.52 -8.29
C LEU A 88 -3.08 3.02 -8.47
N SER A 89 -2.62 3.88 -7.54
CA SER A 89 -2.76 5.33 -7.63
C SER A 89 -2.23 5.88 -8.95
N LYS A 90 -1.05 5.45 -9.37
CA LYS A 90 -0.46 5.84 -10.65
C LYS A 90 -1.35 5.46 -11.84
N GLN A 91 -1.85 4.23 -11.88
CA GLN A 91 -2.72 3.79 -12.98
C GLN A 91 -4.02 4.58 -13.03
N LEU A 92 -4.65 4.82 -11.87
CA LEU A 92 -5.88 5.60 -11.79
C LEU A 92 -5.66 7.06 -12.18
N PHE A 93 -4.56 7.67 -11.73
CA PHE A 93 -4.18 9.02 -12.12
C PHE A 93 -3.95 9.17 -13.63
N LEU A 94 -3.22 8.24 -14.24
CA LEU A 94 -2.95 8.29 -15.70
C LEU A 94 -4.22 8.09 -16.54
N ALA A 95 -5.19 7.32 -16.03
CA ALA A 95 -6.48 7.14 -16.70
C ALA A 95 -7.40 8.36 -16.51
N HIS A 96 -7.45 8.88 -15.28
CA HIS A 96 -8.33 9.99 -14.88
C HIS A 96 -7.60 10.90 -13.89
N PRO A 97 -6.90 11.94 -14.40
CA PRO A 97 -6.09 12.82 -13.55
C PRO A 97 -6.91 13.51 -12.47
N SER A 98 -6.46 13.36 -11.22
CA SER A 98 -7.00 14.05 -10.04
C SER A 98 -5.89 14.26 -9.01
N ALA A 99 -5.85 15.45 -8.40
CA ALA A 99 -4.88 15.79 -7.36
C ALA A 99 -4.94 14.82 -6.17
N THR A 100 -6.12 14.29 -5.85
CA THR A 100 -6.32 13.35 -4.74
C THR A 100 -5.45 12.10 -4.83
N TYR A 101 -5.19 11.58 -6.03
CA TYR A 101 -4.28 10.45 -6.21
C TYR A 101 -2.84 10.83 -5.89
N MET A 102 -2.43 12.04 -6.28
CA MET A 102 -1.08 12.55 -6.06
C MET A 102 -0.83 12.95 -4.61
N ASP A 103 -1.82 13.52 -3.91
CA ASP A 103 -1.73 13.81 -2.47
C ASP A 103 -1.50 12.52 -1.66
N TYR A 104 -2.23 11.46 -2.00
CA TYR A 104 -2.00 10.14 -1.40
C TYR A 104 -0.65 9.56 -1.81
N TYR A 105 -0.27 9.72 -3.08
CA TYR A 105 1.00 9.21 -3.61
C TYR A 105 2.18 9.83 -2.87
N GLU A 106 2.24 11.15 -2.77
CA GLU A 106 3.27 11.91 -2.05
C GLU A 106 3.34 11.47 -0.59
N ARG A 107 2.20 11.50 0.13
CA ARG A 107 2.14 11.12 1.54
C ARG A 107 2.71 9.73 1.78
N THR A 108 2.34 8.76 0.95
CA THR A 108 2.77 7.36 1.11
C THR A 108 4.22 7.16 0.68
N LEU A 109 4.66 7.84 -0.38
CA LEU A 109 6.03 7.77 -0.89
C LEU A 109 7.02 8.28 0.15
N TYR A 110 6.80 9.48 0.68
CA TYR A 110 7.73 10.11 1.63
C TYR A 110 7.70 9.47 3.01
N ASN A 111 6.51 9.11 3.51
CA ASN A 111 6.39 8.69 4.91
C ASN A 111 6.53 7.17 5.09
N HIS A 112 6.19 6.34 4.10
CA HIS A 112 6.28 4.89 4.23
C HIS A 112 7.31 4.25 3.29
N ILE A 113 7.32 4.58 1.99
CA ILE A 113 8.27 3.96 1.06
C ILE A 113 9.70 4.43 1.34
N LEU A 114 9.95 5.74 1.42
CA LEU A 114 11.28 6.28 1.68
C LEU A 114 11.83 5.83 3.05
N SER A 115 10.96 5.71 4.06
CA SER A 115 11.35 5.26 5.40
C SER A 115 11.58 3.73 5.53
N SER A 116 11.18 2.96 4.50
CA SER A 116 11.25 1.49 4.50
C SER A 116 12.60 0.91 4.11
N GLN A 117 13.60 1.74 3.82
CA GLN A 117 14.99 1.32 3.62
C GLN A 117 15.88 1.98 4.67
N HIS A 118 16.80 1.22 5.24
CA HIS A 118 17.87 1.80 6.05
C HIS A 118 18.88 2.51 5.13
N PRO A 119 19.46 3.66 5.53
CA PRO A 119 20.44 4.37 4.70
C PRO A 119 21.63 3.50 4.23
N ASP A 120 22.06 2.56 5.07
CA ASP A 120 23.15 1.60 4.77
C ASP A 120 22.68 0.31 4.06
N GLY A 121 21.39 0.23 3.70
CA GLY A 121 20.78 -0.93 3.02
C GLY A 121 19.94 -1.83 3.92
N GLY A 122 19.11 -2.66 3.29
CA GLY A 122 18.12 -3.50 3.97
C GLY A 122 16.72 -2.87 4.00
N PHE A 123 15.69 -3.71 3.95
CA PHE A 123 14.29 -3.31 3.76
C PHE A 123 13.41 -3.69 4.94
N VAL A 124 12.42 -2.86 5.21
CA VAL A 124 11.44 -3.05 6.29
C VAL A 124 10.27 -3.88 5.79
N TYR A 125 9.83 -4.83 6.61
CA TYR A 125 8.56 -5.55 6.38
C TYR A 125 7.38 -4.79 7.00
N PHE A 126 7.39 -4.66 8.33
CA PHE A 126 6.35 -3.97 9.09
C PHE A 126 6.86 -2.67 9.68
N THR A 127 6.03 -1.63 9.60
CA THR A 127 6.28 -0.33 10.25
C THR A 127 5.31 -0.16 11.42
N PRO A 128 5.66 -0.56 12.66
CA PRO A 128 4.78 -0.41 13.79
C PRO A 128 4.49 1.06 14.12
N VAL A 129 3.24 1.36 14.46
CA VAL A 129 2.85 2.64 15.08
C VAL A 129 2.57 2.52 16.57
N ARG A 130 2.77 1.32 17.13
CA ARG A 130 2.81 1.09 18.58
C ARG A 130 3.91 1.93 19.22
N PRO A 131 3.59 2.78 20.21
CA PRO A 131 4.59 3.54 20.95
C PRO A 131 5.64 2.64 21.59
N ARG A 132 6.89 3.13 21.65
CA ARG A 132 8.05 2.42 22.23
C ARG A 132 8.36 1.09 21.52
N HIS A 133 8.23 1.07 20.19
CA HIS A 133 8.66 -0.05 19.36
C HIS A 133 9.66 0.39 18.28
N TYR A 134 10.21 -0.58 17.57
CA TYR A 134 11.16 -0.39 16.48
C TYR A 134 10.78 -1.27 15.28
N ARG A 135 11.40 -1.01 14.13
CA ARG A 135 11.26 -1.85 12.93
C ARG A 135 12.55 -2.59 12.62
N VAL A 136 12.44 -3.70 11.92
CA VAL A 136 13.56 -4.56 11.55
C VAL A 136 13.86 -4.37 10.06
N TYR A 137 15.14 -4.47 9.70
CA TYR A 137 15.62 -4.40 8.32
C TYR A 137 16.13 -5.77 7.86
N SER A 138 15.83 -6.12 6.62
CA SER A 138 16.39 -7.31 5.98
C SER A 138 17.90 -7.19 5.80
N GLN A 139 18.59 -8.33 5.66
CA GLN A 139 19.98 -8.37 5.24
C GLN A 139 20.11 -9.13 3.92
N PRO A 140 21.02 -8.72 3.02
CA PRO A 140 21.33 -9.49 1.83
C PRO A 140 21.60 -10.96 2.18
N GLN A 141 21.10 -11.88 1.36
CA GLN A 141 21.28 -13.33 1.51
C GLN A 141 20.61 -13.98 2.75
N MET A 142 20.02 -13.20 3.66
CA MET A 142 19.44 -13.71 4.93
C MET A 142 17.93 -13.48 5.05
N GLY A 143 17.32 -12.66 4.18
CA GLY A 143 15.88 -12.38 4.17
C GLY A 143 15.28 -12.49 2.77
N MET A 144 14.41 -13.46 2.56
CA MET A 144 13.74 -13.74 1.27
C MET A 144 12.24 -13.45 1.35
N TRP A 145 11.88 -12.33 1.97
CA TRP A 145 10.49 -11.94 2.21
C TRP A 145 9.88 -11.22 1.01
N CYS A 146 8.55 -11.17 0.93
CA CYS A 146 7.84 -10.36 -0.09
C CYS A 146 8.28 -8.88 -0.06
N CYS A 147 8.46 -8.30 1.12
CA CYS A 147 8.88 -6.90 1.28
C CYS A 147 10.34 -6.66 0.84
N VAL A 148 11.18 -7.70 0.76
CA VAL A 148 12.51 -7.58 0.16
C VAL A 148 12.39 -7.45 -1.37
N GLY A 149 11.58 -8.30 -2.00
CA GLY A 149 11.30 -8.20 -3.44
C GLY A 149 10.74 -6.82 -3.82
N THR A 150 9.72 -6.38 -3.08
CA THR A 150 9.15 -5.03 -3.24
C THR A 150 10.19 -3.93 -2.95
N GLY A 151 10.99 -4.09 -1.90
CA GLY A 151 12.03 -3.14 -1.51
C GLY A 151 13.05 -2.91 -2.63
N LEU A 152 13.45 -3.97 -3.34
CA LEU A 152 14.34 -3.86 -4.50
C LEU A 152 13.74 -3.00 -5.62
N GLU A 153 12.43 -3.05 -5.82
CA GLU A 153 11.73 -2.23 -6.83
C GLU A 153 11.49 -0.78 -6.38
N ASN A 154 11.22 -0.55 -5.09
CA ASN A 154 10.81 0.75 -4.55
C ASN A 154 11.77 1.89 -4.88
N HIS A 155 13.05 1.71 -4.60
CA HIS A 155 14.03 2.80 -4.59
C HIS A 155 14.66 3.07 -5.97
N GLY A 156 14.42 2.18 -6.94
CA GLY A 156 14.93 2.33 -8.31
C GLY A 156 14.08 3.22 -9.21
N LYS A 157 12.97 3.79 -8.71
CA LYS A 157 11.94 4.39 -9.57
C LYS A 157 11.26 5.64 -9.02
N TYR A 158 11.90 6.36 -8.10
CA TYR A 158 11.35 7.62 -7.57
C TYR A 158 10.97 8.65 -8.65
N GLY A 159 11.66 8.63 -9.80
CA GLY A 159 11.37 9.49 -10.95
C GLY A 159 10.14 9.11 -11.79
N GLU A 160 9.40 8.05 -11.44
CA GLU A 160 8.35 7.50 -12.33
C GLU A 160 7.07 8.34 -12.42
N LEU A 161 6.91 9.35 -11.56
CA LEU A 161 5.70 10.17 -11.40
C LEU A 161 6.01 11.56 -10.80
N ILE A 162 7.10 12.19 -11.26
CA ILE A 162 7.48 13.59 -10.93
C ILE A 162 6.73 14.55 -11.85
#